data_AF-A0A0X3TUU5-F1
#
_entry.id   AF-A0A0X3TUU5-F1
#
_cell.length_a   1.000
_cell.length_b   1.000
_cell.length_c   1.000
_cell.angle_alpha   90.00
_cell.angle_beta   90.00
_cell.angle_gamma   90.00
#
_symmetry.space_group_name_H-M   'P 1'
#
loop_
_entity.id
_entity.type
_entity.pdbx_description
1 polymer ?
#
loop_
_entity_poly.entity_id
_entity_poly.type
_entity_poly.pdbx_seq_one_letter_code
_entity_poly.pdbx_strand_id
1 'polypeptide(L)'
;MAKRYGGKFSPEGGGSNDDQSQRGQFQGARVEPAGARANILFVPAIPLVFLSLNDGAIGMTIGLIAAGLLTAAAFLLREGLRAEAEYNARRTARRPAFPRKIFASVLTGFGAALAAYRTEYLDAETTAQASLLAPILFGLVATALHSVSFGLDPMKDKGMEGIDTFQQDRVVRVLKDAETHLSAMTDAVKRAGDRRVEARVEQFQNTARDLFRTVEEDPRDLAGARKYLTVYLQGARDATVKFADVYARTRDPQALADYTSLLDDLEQNFAARTRKMLLDDRSDLTVEIDVLRERLQREGVRLD
;
A
#
# COMPACT_ATOMS: atom_id res chain seq x y z
N MET A 1 10.81 50.77 -30.99
CA MET A 1 9.93 50.81 -29.80
C MET A 1 8.76 49.86 -30.04
N ALA A 2 8.76 48.68 -29.43
CA ALA A 2 7.70 47.69 -29.60
C ALA A 2 6.74 47.74 -28.41
N LYS A 3 5.50 48.22 -28.62
CA LYS A 3 4.41 48.07 -27.63
C LYS A 3 3.87 46.64 -27.72
N ARG A 4 3.93 45.90 -26.61
CA ARG A 4 3.21 44.64 -26.46
C ARG A 4 1.75 44.94 -26.15
N TYR A 5 0.84 44.34 -26.91
CA TYR A 5 -0.60 44.35 -26.64
C TYR A 5 -0.92 43.16 -25.72
N GLY A 6 -1.45 43.44 -24.52
CA GLY A 6 -2.07 42.45 -23.64
C GLY A 6 -3.58 42.41 -23.91
N GLY A 7 -4.12 41.22 -24.19
CA GLY A 7 -5.57 41.02 -24.35
C GLY A 7 -6.27 40.94 -22.99
N LYS A 8 -7.60 41.06 -22.98
CA LYS A 8 -8.47 41.00 -21.79
C LYS A 8 -8.39 39.70 -20.95
N PHE A 9 -7.54 38.75 -21.32
CA PHE A 9 -7.34 37.48 -20.62
C PHE A 9 -5.85 37.15 -20.39
N SER A 10 -4.94 38.13 -20.51
CA SER A 10 -3.54 37.93 -20.14
C SER A 10 -3.37 38.15 -18.64
N PRO A 11 -2.93 37.14 -17.86
CA PRO A 11 -2.61 37.35 -16.45
C PRO A 11 -1.29 38.13 -16.37
N GLU A 12 -1.36 39.43 -16.17
CA GLU A 12 -0.20 40.24 -15.77
C GLU A 12 -0.04 40.22 -14.25
N GLY A 13 1.06 39.59 -13.81
CA GLY A 13 1.94 40.12 -12.77
C GLY A 13 1.35 40.42 -11.39
N GLY A 14 1.13 39.37 -10.58
CA GLY A 14 1.17 39.48 -9.12
C GLY A 14 2.46 38.86 -8.62
N GLY A 15 3.42 39.68 -8.23
CA GLY A 15 4.64 39.22 -7.57
C GLY A 15 4.33 38.72 -6.17
N SER A 16 4.49 37.43 -5.96
CA SER A 16 4.73 36.82 -4.65
C SER A 16 5.64 35.62 -4.87
N ASN A 17 6.86 35.70 -4.34
CA ASN A 17 7.73 34.55 -4.13
C ASN A 17 7.04 33.60 -3.14
N ASP A 18 6.16 32.75 -3.64
CA ASP A 18 5.78 31.51 -2.99
C ASP A 18 6.32 30.37 -3.85
N ASP A 19 7.57 30.00 -3.59
CA ASP A 19 8.15 28.71 -3.99
C ASP A 19 7.52 27.57 -3.16
N GLN A 20 6.19 27.55 -3.05
CA GLN A 20 5.47 26.34 -2.74
C GLN A 20 5.31 25.61 -4.06
N SER A 21 6.27 24.74 -4.37
CA SER A 21 6.14 23.76 -5.44
C SER A 21 4.77 23.10 -5.31
N GLN A 22 3.81 23.48 -6.15
CA GLN A 22 2.49 22.87 -6.18
C GLN A 22 2.72 21.39 -6.46
N ARG A 23 2.61 20.58 -5.40
CA ARG A 23 2.73 19.13 -5.47
C ARG A 23 1.69 18.66 -6.48
N GLY A 24 2.13 18.24 -7.67
CA GLY A 24 1.22 17.90 -8.76
C GLY A 24 0.23 16.82 -8.31
N GLN A 25 -0.99 16.83 -8.85
CA GLN A 25 -2.10 15.91 -8.50
C GLN A 25 -1.77 14.40 -8.64
N PHE A 26 -0.58 14.07 -9.13
CA PHE A 26 -0.07 12.71 -9.29
C PHE A 26 1.11 12.38 -8.35
N GLN A 27 1.57 13.31 -7.49
CA GLN A 27 2.57 13.01 -6.47
C GLN A 27 1.95 12.11 -5.39
N GLY A 28 2.23 10.80 -5.50
CA GLY A 28 1.70 9.77 -4.61
C GLY A 28 0.75 8.78 -5.28
N ALA A 29 0.46 8.91 -6.58
CA ALA A 29 -0.31 7.90 -7.31
C ALA A 29 0.45 6.56 -7.30
N ARG A 30 -0.12 5.57 -6.60
CA ARG A 30 0.44 4.22 -6.51
C ARG A 30 -0.15 3.35 -7.62
N VAL A 31 0.70 2.74 -8.44
CA VAL A 31 0.27 1.74 -9.42
C VAL A 31 -0.28 0.54 -8.66
N GLU A 32 -1.47 0.03 -9.04
CA GLU A 32 -2.01 -1.18 -8.43
C GLU A 32 -1.06 -2.36 -8.73
N PRO A 33 -0.45 -2.97 -7.70
CA PRO A 33 0.55 -4.04 -7.91
C PRO A 33 -0.09 -5.30 -8.49
N ALA A 34 -1.39 -5.49 -8.26
CA ALA A 34 -2.26 -6.47 -8.89
C ALA A 34 -2.76 -6.01 -10.27
N GLY A 35 -1.83 -5.61 -11.15
CA GLY A 35 -2.15 -5.06 -12.46
C GLY A 35 -2.54 -6.12 -13.51
N ALA A 36 -2.55 -5.71 -14.79
CA ALA A 36 -2.97 -6.52 -15.93
C ALA A 36 -2.30 -7.91 -16.00
N ARG A 37 -1.03 -8.02 -15.58
CA ARG A 37 -0.26 -9.29 -15.59
C ARG A 37 -0.88 -10.37 -14.70
N ALA A 38 -1.39 -10.01 -13.53
CA ALA A 38 -2.06 -10.96 -12.63
C ALA A 38 -3.46 -11.32 -13.15
N ASN A 39 -4.17 -10.35 -13.74
CA ASN A 39 -5.53 -10.58 -14.26
C ASN A 39 -5.54 -11.52 -15.48
N ILE A 40 -4.47 -11.56 -16.28
CA ILE A 40 -4.34 -12.50 -17.41
C ILE A 40 -4.40 -13.97 -16.95
N LEU A 41 -3.98 -14.29 -15.72
CA LEU A 41 -4.00 -15.67 -15.21
C LEU A 41 -5.41 -16.22 -14.93
N PHE A 42 -6.45 -15.39 -14.95
CA PHE A 42 -7.83 -15.87 -14.92
C PHE A 42 -8.29 -16.40 -16.28
N VAL A 43 -7.64 -16.00 -17.37
CA VAL A 43 -8.05 -16.34 -18.73
C VAL A 43 -7.97 -17.84 -19.02
N PRO A 44 -6.90 -18.59 -18.67
CA PRO A 44 -6.80 -20.01 -18.98
C PRO A 44 -7.92 -20.90 -18.42
N ALA A 45 -8.52 -20.51 -17.28
CA ALA A 45 -9.63 -21.26 -16.68
C ALA A 45 -10.89 -21.21 -17.55
N ILE A 46 -11.11 -20.12 -18.30
CA ILE A 46 -12.31 -19.91 -19.13
C ILE A 46 -12.42 -20.95 -20.25
N PRO A 47 -11.47 -21.06 -21.20
CA PRO A 47 -11.56 -22.05 -22.26
C PRO A 47 -11.52 -23.47 -21.68
N LEU A 48 -10.81 -23.71 -20.58
CA LEU A 48 -10.78 -25.03 -19.93
C LEU A 48 -12.17 -25.47 -19.46
N VAL A 49 -12.97 -24.57 -18.86
CA VAL A 49 -14.36 -24.88 -18.48
C VAL A 49 -15.20 -25.16 -19.73
N PHE A 50 -15.16 -24.30 -20.75
CA PHE A 50 -15.98 -24.46 -21.94
C PHE A 50 -15.65 -25.74 -22.71
N LEU A 51 -14.37 -26.06 -22.86
CA LEU A 51 -13.92 -27.30 -23.49
C LEU A 51 -14.32 -28.52 -22.67
N SER A 52 -14.62 -28.37 -21.36
CA SER A 52 -14.95 -29.49 -20.48
C SER A 52 -16.40 -29.92 -20.47
N LEU A 53 -17.30 -29.08 -20.98
CA LEU A 53 -18.74 -29.32 -20.89
C LEU A 53 -19.21 -30.55 -21.68
N ASN A 54 -18.47 -30.97 -22.70
CA ASN A 54 -18.88 -32.06 -23.61
C ASN A 54 -18.11 -33.37 -23.43
N ASP A 55 -17.27 -33.47 -22.39
CA ASP A 55 -16.32 -34.59 -22.21
C ASP A 55 -16.83 -35.70 -21.29
N GLY A 56 -18.15 -35.76 -21.12
CA GLY A 56 -18.78 -36.64 -20.15
C GLY A 56 -18.50 -36.24 -18.70
N ALA A 57 -19.09 -36.97 -17.76
CA ALA A 57 -19.07 -36.60 -16.34
C ALA A 57 -17.65 -36.53 -15.75
N ILE A 58 -16.79 -37.49 -16.10
CA ILE A 58 -15.43 -37.58 -15.55
C ILE A 58 -14.53 -36.48 -16.13
N GLY A 59 -14.51 -36.33 -17.46
CA GLY A 59 -13.74 -35.29 -18.13
C GLY A 59 -14.16 -33.89 -17.70
N MET A 60 -15.46 -33.64 -17.57
CA MET A 60 -16.01 -32.40 -17.04
C MET A 60 -15.56 -32.15 -15.59
N THR A 61 -15.65 -33.16 -14.72
CA THR A 61 -15.25 -33.02 -13.30
C THR A 61 -13.77 -32.64 -13.18
N ILE A 62 -12.87 -33.31 -13.91
CA ILE A 62 -11.44 -33.00 -13.89
C ILE A 62 -11.19 -31.58 -14.43
N GLY A 63 -11.87 -31.19 -15.52
CA GLY A 63 -11.76 -29.86 -16.12
C GLY A 63 -12.19 -28.74 -15.17
N LEU A 64 -13.31 -28.92 -14.47
CA LEU A 64 -13.80 -27.95 -13.48
C LEU A 64 -12.88 -27.85 -12.26
N ILE A 65 -12.35 -28.97 -11.75
CA ILE A 65 -11.36 -28.94 -10.65
C ILE A 65 -10.10 -28.19 -11.10
N ALA A 66 -9.57 -28.52 -12.29
CA ALA A 66 -8.40 -27.85 -12.85
C ALA A 66 -8.62 -26.34 -13.02
N ALA A 67 -9.76 -25.93 -13.58
CA ALA A 67 -10.14 -24.52 -13.72
C ALA A 67 -10.30 -23.82 -12.36
N GLY A 68 -10.87 -24.51 -11.38
CA GLY A 68 -11.00 -24.03 -10.00
C GLY A 68 -9.64 -23.78 -9.35
N LEU A 69 -8.68 -24.70 -9.52
CA LEU A 69 -7.31 -24.53 -9.02
C LEU A 69 -6.59 -23.36 -9.69
N LEU A 70 -6.69 -23.22 -11.02
CA LEU A 70 -6.10 -22.10 -11.75
C LEU A 70 -6.68 -20.76 -11.32
N THR A 71 -8.00 -20.71 -11.11
CA THR A 71 -8.70 -19.51 -10.62
C THR A 71 -8.28 -19.16 -9.19
N ALA A 72 -8.21 -20.16 -8.30
CA ALA A 72 -7.74 -19.98 -6.93
C ALA A 72 -6.27 -19.52 -6.88
N ALA A 73 -5.41 -20.06 -7.75
CA ALA A 73 -4.02 -19.63 -7.90
C ALA A 73 -3.95 -18.15 -8.30
N ALA A 74 -4.76 -17.71 -9.26
CA ALA A 74 -4.79 -16.33 -9.73
C ALA A 74 -5.26 -15.35 -8.63
N PHE A 75 -6.27 -15.71 -7.84
CA PHE A 75 -6.69 -14.94 -6.67
C PHE A 75 -5.57 -14.82 -5.63
N LEU A 76 -4.92 -15.95 -5.32
CA LEU A 76 -3.87 -15.99 -4.31
C LEU A 76 -2.64 -15.18 -4.75
N LEU A 77 -2.26 -15.25 -6.02
CA LEU A 77 -1.20 -14.44 -6.59
C LEU A 77 -1.51 -12.95 -6.49
N ARG A 78 -2.75 -12.54 -6.81
CA ARG A 78 -3.19 -11.14 -6.72
C ARG A 78 -3.01 -10.59 -5.31
N GLU A 79 -3.38 -11.37 -4.31
CA GLU A 79 -3.18 -11.03 -2.90
C GLU A 79 -1.70 -11.06 -2.48
N GLY A 80 -0.90 -11.97 -3.05
CA GLY A 80 0.54 -12.05 -2.82
C GLY A 80 1.29 -10.82 -3.33
N LEU A 81 0.99 -10.38 -4.56
CA LEU A 81 1.59 -9.17 -5.14
C LEU A 81 1.23 -7.90 -4.37
N ARG A 82 -0.01 -7.81 -3.85
CA ARG A 82 -0.42 -6.71 -2.96
C ARG A 82 0.35 -6.73 -1.64
N ALA A 83 0.47 -7.89 -1.01
CA ALA A 83 1.21 -8.03 0.24
C ALA A 83 2.71 -7.71 0.06
N GLU A 84 3.31 -8.14 -1.05
CA GLU A 84 4.69 -7.80 -1.39
C GLU A 84 4.89 -6.30 -1.64
N ALA A 85 3.96 -5.66 -2.34
CA ALA A 85 4.03 -4.22 -2.55
C ALA A 85 3.94 -3.43 -1.23
N GLU A 86 3.07 -3.86 -0.31
CA GLU A 86 3.00 -3.28 1.04
C GLU A 86 4.28 -3.49 1.83
N TYR A 87 4.86 -4.70 1.76
CA TYR A 87 6.15 -5.02 2.39
C TYR A 87 7.29 -4.16 1.84
N ASN A 88 7.35 -3.99 0.51
CA ASN A 88 8.40 -3.23 -0.17
C ASN A 88 8.28 -1.72 0.06
N ALA A 89 7.05 -1.19 0.15
CA ALA A 89 6.79 0.22 0.37
C ALA A 89 7.27 0.71 1.74
N ARG A 90 7.38 -0.18 2.73
CA ARG A 90 7.83 0.15 4.09
C ARG A 90 9.33 -0.08 4.23
N ARG A 91 10.02 0.79 4.97
CA ARG A 91 11.44 0.58 5.34
C ARG A 91 11.56 -0.56 6.35
N THR A 92 10.60 -0.68 7.26
CA THR A 92 10.52 -1.75 8.24
C THR A 92 9.22 -2.56 8.04
N ALA A 93 9.31 -3.87 7.88
CA ALA A 93 8.13 -4.72 7.69
C ALA A 93 8.41 -6.17 8.11
N ARG A 94 7.40 -6.82 8.71
CA ARG A 94 7.42 -8.27 8.93
C ARG A 94 7.13 -9.01 7.64
N ARG A 95 7.74 -10.19 7.49
CA ARG A 95 7.41 -11.11 6.39
C ARG A 95 5.91 -11.44 6.39
N PRO A 96 5.28 -11.62 5.22
CA PRO A 96 3.91 -12.11 5.13
C PRO A 96 3.73 -13.42 5.90
N ALA A 97 2.62 -13.56 6.63
CA ALA A 97 2.34 -14.74 7.46
C ALA A 97 2.14 -16.03 6.62
N PHE A 98 1.76 -15.88 5.35
CA PHE A 98 1.53 -16.99 4.43
C PHE A 98 2.16 -16.68 3.07
N PRO A 99 2.99 -17.58 2.49
CA PRO A 99 3.70 -17.35 1.23
C PRO A 99 2.78 -17.57 0.03
N ARG A 100 1.94 -16.57 -0.25
CA ARG A 100 0.85 -16.62 -1.23
C ARG A 100 1.33 -16.90 -2.66
N LYS A 101 2.42 -16.28 -3.12
CA LYS A 101 2.94 -16.48 -4.48
C LYS A 101 3.53 -17.88 -4.69
N ILE A 102 4.14 -18.46 -3.66
CA ILE A 102 4.61 -19.86 -3.70
C ILE A 102 3.43 -20.82 -3.83
N PHE A 103 2.43 -20.68 -2.96
CA PHE A 103 1.24 -21.52 -3.03
C PHE A 103 0.46 -21.33 -4.34
N ALA A 104 0.40 -20.09 -4.86
CA ALA A 104 -0.18 -19.83 -6.17
C ALA A 104 0.57 -20.61 -7.27
N SER A 105 1.90 -20.60 -7.25
CA SER A 105 2.72 -21.34 -8.22
C SER A 105 2.50 -22.85 -8.15
N VAL A 106 2.33 -23.40 -6.95
CA VAL A 106 2.00 -24.82 -6.75
C VAL A 106 0.59 -25.13 -7.26
N LEU A 107 -0.41 -24.30 -6.94
CA LEU A 107 -1.78 -24.47 -7.43
C LEU A 107 -1.87 -24.36 -8.96
N THR A 108 -1.11 -23.44 -9.57
CA THR A 108 -1.00 -23.34 -11.03
C THR A 108 -0.45 -24.62 -11.64
N GLY A 109 0.58 -25.21 -11.02
CA GLY A 109 1.12 -26.50 -11.44
C GLY A 109 0.11 -27.63 -11.37
N PHE A 110 -0.61 -27.76 -10.25
CA PHE A 110 -1.67 -28.77 -10.12
C PHE A 110 -2.81 -28.55 -11.11
N GLY A 111 -3.24 -27.31 -11.33
CA GLY A 111 -4.24 -26.97 -12.33
C GLY A 111 -3.80 -27.36 -13.75
N ALA A 112 -2.56 -27.05 -14.11
CA ALA A 112 -1.98 -27.43 -15.41
C ALA A 112 -1.83 -28.95 -15.56
N ALA A 113 -1.37 -29.64 -14.52
CA ALA A 113 -1.23 -31.10 -14.51
C ALA A 113 -2.59 -31.79 -14.69
N LEU A 114 -3.63 -31.34 -13.99
CA LEU A 114 -4.97 -31.89 -14.14
C LEU A 114 -5.59 -31.57 -15.51
N ALA A 115 -5.33 -30.38 -16.05
CA ALA A 115 -5.74 -30.03 -17.40
C ALA A 115 -5.09 -30.93 -18.46
N ALA A 116 -3.80 -31.24 -18.32
CA ALA A 116 -3.10 -32.17 -19.20
C ALA A 116 -3.56 -33.62 -19.00
N TYR A 117 -3.78 -34.05 -17.76
CA TYR A 117 -4.29 -35.40 -17.45
C TYR A 117 -5.67 -35.64 -18.04
N ARG A 118 -6.50 -34.60 -18.06
CA ARG A 118 -7.81 -34.64 -18.71
C ARG A 118 -7.71 -34.94 -20.21
N THR A 119 -6.77 -34.32 -20.92
CA THR A 119 -6.54 -34.61 -22.35
C THR A 119 -6.10 -36.06 -22.55
N GLU A 120 -5.11 -36.52 -21.77
CA GLU A 120 -4.65 -37.92 -21.79
C GLU A 120 -5.78 -38.91 -21.48
N TYR A 121 -6.66 -38.58 -20.53
CA TYR A 121 -7.81 -39.40 -20.18
C TYR A 121 -8.83 -39.52 -21.31
N LEU A 122 -9.04 -38.45 -22.09
CA LEU A 122 -9.99 -38.44 -23.20
C LEU A 122 -9.46 -39.19 -24.43
N ASP A 123 -8.14 -39.18 -24.63
CA ASP A 123 -7.49 -39.87 -25.74
C ASP A 123 -7.22 -41.36 -25.47
N ALA A 124 -7.32 -41.80 -24.21
CA ALA A 124 -7.06 -43.19 -23.81
C ALA A 124 -8.27 -44.11 -24.04
N GLU A 125 -8.08 -45.23 -24.74
CA GLU A 125 -9.12 -46.28 -24.88
C GLU A 125 -9.46 -46.95 -23.54
N THR A 126 -8.49 -47.04 -22.64
CA THR A 126 -8.68 -47.54 -21.27
C THR A 126 -7.91 -46.69 -20.27
N THR A 127 -8.46 -46.52 -19.07
CA THR A 127 -7.84 -45.72 -17.99
C THR A 127 -6.46 -46.20 -17.56
N ALA A 128 -6.15 -47.48 -17.79
CA ALA A 128 -4.84 -48.07 -17.50
C ALA A 128 -3.72 -47.62 -18.45
N GLN A 129 -4.07 -47.01 -19.59
CA GLN A 129 -3.10 -46.55 -20.60
C GLN A 129 -2.78 -45.05 -20.46
N ALA A 130 -3.53 -44.30 -19.65
CA ALA A 130 -3.31 -42.88 -19.45
C ALA A 130 -1.96 -42.64 -18.74
N SER A 131 -1.02 -42.01 -19.44
CA SER A 131 0.31 -41.74 -18.92
C SER A 131 0.30 -40.55 -17.95
N LEU A 132 0.97 -40.70 -16.81
CA LEU A 132 1.18 -39.59 -15.87
C LEU A 132 2.38 -38.69 -16.24
N LEU A 133 3.14 -39.05 -17.28
CA LEU A 133 4.35 -38.32 -17.65
C LEU A 133 4.02 -36.89 -18.10
N ALA A 134 3.09 -36.71 -19.03
CA ALA A 134 2.70 -35.39 -19.52
C ALA A 134 2.11 -34.50 -18.40
N PRO A 135 1.14 -34.97 -17.58
CA PRO A 135 0.64 -34.22 -16.41
C PRO A 135 1.74 -33.73 -15.47
N ILE A 136 2.69 -34.60 -15.13
CA ILE A 136 3.80 -34.25 -14.23
C ILE A 136 4.69 -33.18 -14.87
N LEU A 137 5.05 -33.33 -16.15
CA LEU A 137 5.88 -32.37 -16.86
C LEU A 137 5.20 -31.00 -16.98
N PHE A 138 3.93 -30.96 -17.41
CA PHE A 138 3.17 -29.71 -17.50
C PHE A 138 3.02 -29.05 -16.13
N GLY A 139 2.77 -29.82 -15.07
CA GLY A 139 2.68 -29.29 -13.71
C GLY A 139 3.99 -28.66 -13.23
N LEU A 140 5.11 -29.38 -13.40
CA LEU A 140 6.43 -28.89 -13.00
C LEU A 140 6.83 -27.64 -13.77
N VAL A 141 6.66 -27.64 -15.10
CA VAL A 141 6.98 -26.49 -15.96
C VAL A 141 6.10 -25.30 -15.61
N ALA A 142 4.79 -25.50 -15.41
CA ALA A 142 3.88 -24.43 -15.03
C ALA A 142 4.23 -23.82 -13.66
N THR A 143 4.56 -24.65 -12.65
CA THR A 143 5.02 -24.16 -11.35
C THR A 143 6.32 -23.38 -11.46
N ALA A 144 7.29 -23.87 -12.23
CA ALA A 144 8.56 -23.20 -12.42
C ALA A 144 8.39 -21.85 -13.14
N LEU A 145 7.67 -21.84 -14.26
CA LEU A 145 7.41 -20.61 -15.03
C LEU A 145 6.62 -19.59 -14.22
N HIS A 146 5.62 -20.03 -13.44
CA HIS A 146 4.87 -19.14 -12.57
C HIS A 146 5.76 -18.55 -11.47
N SER A 147 6.59 -19.39 -10.82
CA SER A 147 7.52 -18.93 -9.78
C SER A 147 8.53 -17.92 -10.32
N VAL A 148 9.08 -18.15 -11.52
CA VAL A 148 10.04 -17.24 -12.17
C VAL A 148 9.36 -15.95 -12.62
N SER A 149 8.14 -16.02 -13.16
CA SER A 149 7.43 -14.86 -13.70
C SER A 149 6.99 -13.86 -12.62
N PHE A 150 6.64 -14.35 -11.42
CA PHE A 150 6.09 -13.52 -10.33
C PHE A 150 7.01 -13.40 -9.11
N GLY A 151 8.10 -14.17 -9.08
CA GLY A 151 9.02 -14.24 -7.96
C GLY A 151 8.42 -14.90 -6.71
N LEU A 152 9.28 -15.12 -5.72
CA LEU A 152 8.90 -15.69 -4.44
C LEU A 152 8.45 -14.60 -3.46
N ASP A 153 7.62 -14.95 -2.48
CA ASP A 153 7.24 -14.03 -1.40
C ASP A 153 8.46 -13.64 -0.54
N PRO A 154 8.51 -12.41 0.01
CA PRO A 154 9.52 -12.04 0.99
C PRO A 154 9.47 -12.97 2.22
N MET A 155 10.57 -13.66 2.53
CA MET A 155 10.61 -14.67 3.62
C MET A 155 11.31 -14.20 4.90
N LYS A 156 11.84 -12.98 4.88
CA LYS A 156 12.60 -12.38 5.98
C LYS A 156 11.95 -11.08 6.42
N ASP A 157 12.16 -10.72 7.68
CA ASP A 157 11.77 -9.41 8.16
C ASP A 157 12.77 -8.35 7.66
N LYS A 158 12.27 -7.14 7.41
CA LYS A 158 13.05 -6.01 6.87
C LYS A 158 13.22 -4.95 7.94
N GLY A 159 14.46 -4.49 8.17
CA GLY A 159 14.73 -3.32 9.00
C GLY A 159 14.36 -3.49 10.48
N MET A 160 14.36 -4.72 11.00
CA MET A 160 14.03 -5.04 12.40
C MET A 160 15.25 -5.49 13.23
N GLU A 161 16.48 -5.28 12.73
CA GLU A 161 17.70 -5.60 13.47
C GLU A 161 17.97 -4.53 14.54
N GLY A 162 18.03 -4.93 15.81
CA GLY A 162 18.46 -4.06 16.92
C GLY A 162 17.37 -3.21 17.62
N ILE A 163 16.10 -3.30 17.22
CA ILE A 163 14.98 -2.59 17.86
C ILE A 163 14.09 -3.61 18.58
N ASP A 164 13.76 -3.34 19.86
CA ASP A 164 12.85 -4.14 20.67
C ASP A 164 11.50 -4.33 19.93
N THR A 165 11.20 -5.55 19.52
CA THR A 165 10.01 -5.92 18.73
C THR A 165 8.71 -5.50 19.40
N PHE A 166 8.70 -5.34 20.73
CA PHE A 166 7.57 -4.83 21.51
C PHE A 166 7.27 -3.34 21.23
N GLN A 167 8.29 -2.50 21.07
CA GLN A 167 8.10 -1.08 20.76
C GLN A 167 7.51 -0.91 19.36
N GLN A 168 7.99 -1.70 18.39
CA GLN A 168 7.51 -1.66 17.02
C GLN A 168 6.06 -2.15 16.90
N ASP A 169 5.70 -3.24 17.58
CA ASP A 169 4.31 -3.73 17.60
C ASP A 169 3.36 -2.70 18.21
N ARG A 170 3.82 -1.92 19.19
CA ARG A 170 3.06 -0.83 19.78
C ARG A 170 2.88 0.33 18.80
N VAL A 171 3.93 0.71 18.05
CA VAL A 171 3.84 1.74 17.01
C VAL A 171 2.82 1.33 15.95
N VAL A 172 2.94 0.12 15.40
CA VAL A 172 2.03 -0.40 14.35
C VAL A 172 0.57 -0.36 14.81
N ARG A 173 0.29 -0.75 16.06
CA ARG A 173 -1.06 -0.69 16.62
C ARG A 173 -1.59 0.73 16.70
N VAL A 174 -0.81 1.66 17.25
CA VAL A 174 -1.23 3.06 17.41
C VAL A 174 -1.44 3.73 16.04
N LEU A 175 -0.58 3.45 15.06
CA LEU A 175 -0.73 3.98 13.70
C LEU A 175 -1.99 3.42 13.01
N LYS A 176 -2.32 2.14 13.23
CA LYS A 176 -3.56 1.55 12.70
C LYS A 176 -4.82 2.20 13.28
N ASP A 177 -4.82 2.45 14.59
CA ASP A 177 -5.93 3.15 15.26
C ASP A 177 -6.05 4.59 14.73
N ALA A 178 -4.92 5.27 14.52
CA ALA A 178 -4.86 6.60 13.94
C ALA A 178 -5.41 6.65 12.49
N GLU A 179 -5.05 5.70 11.62
CA GLU A 179 -5.59 5.62 10.25
C GLU A 179 -7.10 5.33 10.27
N THR A 180 -7.59 4.58 11.26
CA THR A 180 -9.04 4.35 11.45
C THR A 180 -9.77 5.67 11.72
N HIS A 181 -9.17 6.59 12.49
CA HIS A 181 -9.73 7.93 12.69
C HIS A 181 -9.73 8.75 11.40
N LEU A 182 -8.67 8.70 10.58
CA LEU A 182 -8.64 9.39 9.28
C LEU A 182 -9.73 8.86 8.33
N SER A 183 -9.89 7.54 8.22
CA SER A 183 -10.96 6.94 7.40
C SER A 183 -12.34 7.39 7.87
N ALA A 184 -12.58 7.41 9.18
CA ALA A 184 -13.84 7.88 9.74
C ALA A 184 -14.09 9.37 9.47
N MET A 185 -13.05 10.20 9.38
CA MET A 185 -13.17 11.60 8.94
C MET A 185 -13.63 11.69 7.48
N THR A 186 -13.00 10.91 6.58
CA THR A 186 -13.40 10.87 5.15
C THR A 186 -14.87 10.47 5.00
N ASP A 187 -15.33 9.48 5.75
CA ASP A 187 -16.72 9.03 5.65
C ASP A 187 -17.71 10.00 6.27
N ALA A 188 -17.31 10.70 7.34
CA ALA A 188 -18.11 11.75 7.93
C ALA A 188 -18.24 12.96 7.00
N VAL A 189 -17.15 13.46 6.42
CA VAL A 189 -17.17 14.69 5.61
C VAL A 189 -17.97 14.53 4.31
N LYS A 190 -18.02 13.32 3.72
CA LYS A 190 -18.90 13.04 2.56
C LYS A 190 -20.37 13.35 2.82
N ARG A 191 -20.83 13.25 4.07
CA ARG A 191 -22.22 13.57 4.45
C ARG A 191 -22.50 15.08 4.40
N ALA A 192 -21.47 15.91 4.52
CA ALA A 192 -21.59 17.36 4.34
C ALA A 192 -21.85 17.73 2.86
N GLY A 193 -21.41 16.91 1.92
CA GLY A 193 -21.66 17.07 0.48
C GLY A 193 -21.05 18.33 -0.13
N ASP A 194 -19.96 18.85 0.45
CA ASP A 194 -19.20 19.98 -0.08
C ASP A 194 -17.77 19.54 -0.42
N ARG A 195 -17.46 19.58 -1.73
CA ARG A 195 -16.16 19.18 -2.27
C ARG A 195 -14.98 19.98 -1.72
N ARG A 196 -15.19 21.25 -1.35
CA ARG A 196 -14.11 22.09 -0.80
C ARG A 196 -13.68 21.58 0.57
N VAL A 197 -14.64 21.16 1.38
CA VAL A 197 -14.36 20.61 2.72
C VAL A 197 -13.77 19.21 2.63
N GLU A 198 -14.26 18.39 1.71
CA GLU A 198 -13.66 17.08 1.41
C GLU A 198 -12.18 17.22 1.05
N ALA A 199 -11.84 18.16 0.16
CA ALA A 199 -10.46 18.44 -0.21
C ALA A 199 -9.61 18.95 0.97
N ARG A 200 -10.18 19.78 1.85
CA ARG A 200 -9.47 20.27 3.06
C ARG A 200 -9.17 19.13 4.03
N VAL A 201 -10.13 18.22 4.23
CA VAL A 201 -9.91 17.01 5.05
C VAL A 201 -8.83 16.13 4.46
N GLU A 202 -8.84 15.92 3.14
CA GLU A 202 -7.80 15.15 2.45
C GLU A 202 -6.40 15.78 2.62
N GLN A 203 -6.28 17.11 2.52
CA GLN A 203 -5.02 17.80 2.76
C GLN A 203 -4.50 17.62 4.19
N PHE A 204 -5.38 17.73 5.19
CA PHE A 204 -5.03 17.44 6.58
C PHE A 204 -4.58 15.98 6.75
N GLN A 205 -5.28 15.02 6.13
CA GLN A 205 -4.90 13.60 6.18
C GLN A 205 -3.51 13.35 5.58
N ASN A 206 -3.17 14.03 4.49
CA ASN A 206 -1.85 13.92 3.89
C ASN A 206 -0.75 14.39 4.87
N THR A 207 -0.99 15.50 5.56
CA THR A 207 -0.08 16.00 6.60
C THR A 207 0.01 15.06 7.81
N ALA A 208 -1.10 14.46 8.23
CA ALA A 208 -1.10 13.45 9.29
C ALA A 208 -0.30 12.21 8.88
N ARG A 209 -0.42 11.76 7.62
CA ARG A 209 0.34 10.63 7.08
C ARG A 209 1.84 10.91 6.95
N ASP A 210 2.25 12.17 6.79
CA ASP A 210 3.67 12.56 6.88
C ASP A 210 4.22 12.30 8.30
N LEU A 211 3.45 12.66 9.34
CA LEU A 211 3.80 12.36 10.73
C LEU A 211 3.84 10.84 10.99
N PHE A 212 2.88 10.08 10.46
CA PHE A 212 2.82 8.62 10.64
C PHE A 212 4.06 7.94 10.08
N ARG A 213 4.48 8.34 8.88
CA ARG A 213 5.70 7.84 8.23
C ARG A 213 6.94 8.12 9.08
N THR A 214 7.04 9.33 9.64
CA THR A 214 8.18 9.70 10.51
C THR A 214 8.24 8.84 11.77
N VAL A 215 7.10 8.58 12.42
CA VAL A 215 7.03 7.69 13.60
C VAL A 215 7.27 6.21 13.24
N GLU A 216 6.88 5.79 12.04
CA GLU A 216 7.16 4.44 11.54
C GLU A 216 8.66 4.24 11.25
N GLU A 217 9.35 5.30 10.80
CA GLU A 217 10.79 5.29 10.56
C GLU A 217 11.61 5.22 11.86
N ASP A 218 11.18 5.93 12.92
CA ASP A 218 11.79 5.83 14.26
C ASP A 218 10.75 5.55 15.36
N PRO A 219 10.67 4.30 15.86
CA PRO A 219 9.77 3.93 16.95
C PRO A 219 9.96 4.73 18.25
N ARG A 220 11.14 5.30 18.50
CA ARG A 220 11.45 6.09 19.70
C ARG A 220 10.62 7.37 19.75
N ASP A 221 10.27 7.91 18.58
CA ASP A 221 9.50 9.14 18.46
C ASP A 221 8.02 9.00 18.83
N LEU A 222 7.52 7.77 18.96
CA LEU A 222 6.15 7.51 19.38
C LEU A 222 5.82 8.23 20.69
N ALA A 223 6.78 8.34 21.61
CA ALA A 223 6.56 9.02 22.89
C ALA A 223 6.14 10.48 22.69
N GLY A 224 6.81 11.22 21.81
CA GLY A 224 6.51 12.63 21.55
C GLY A 224 5.39 12.86 20.53
N ALA A 225 5.08 11.87 19.68
CA ALA A 225 3.97 11.95 18.73
C ALA A 225 2.64 11.41 19.29
N ARG A 226 2.64 10.66 20.39
CA ARG A 226 1.45 9.97 20.94
C ARG A 226 0.20 10.84 21.02
N LYS A 227 0.32 12.07 21.56
CA LYS A 227 -0.82 12.99 21.74
C LYS A 227 -1.49 13.35 20.40
N TYR A 228 -0.70 13.44 19.33
CA TYR A 228 -1.18 13.73 17.99
C TYR A 228 -1.93 12.53 17.41
N LEU A 229 -1.35 11.34 17.53
CA LEU A 229 -1.90 10.09 16.99
C LEU A 229 -3.19 9.63 17.69
N THR A 230 -3.39 10.02 18.95
CA THR A 230 -4.57 9.62 19.73
C THR A 230 -5.52 10.79 19.95
N VAL A 231 -5.21 11.69 20.88
CA VAL A 231 -6.12 12.73 21.37
C VAL A 231 -6.53 13.69 20.25
N TYR A 232 -5.56 14.18 19.47
CA TYR A 232 -5.86 15.17 18.42
C TYR A 232 -6.61 14.56 17.24
N LEU A 233 -6.25 13.35 16.79
CA LEU A 233 -7.00 12.68 15.73
C LEU A 233 -8.40 12.25 16.14
N GLN A 234 -8.56 11.75 17.36
CA GLN A 234 -9.88 11.46 17.91
C GLN A 234 -10.73 12.73 17.96
N GLY A 235 -10.17 13.83 18.47
CA GLY A 235 -10.85 15.13 18.52
C GLY A 235 -11.20 15.66 17.13
N ALA A 236 -10.29 15.56 16.16
CA ALA A 236 -10.52 15.95 14.77
C ALA A 236 -11.64 15.13 14.13
N ARG A 237 -11.66 13.81 14.36
CA ARG A 237 -12.72 12.91 13.92
C ARG A 237 -14.07 13.29 14.52
N ASP A 238 -14.13 13.52 15.82
CA ASP A 238 -15.37 13.88 16.52
C ASP A 238 -15.88 15.26 16.06
N ALA A 239 -14.99 16.22 15.83
CA ALA A 239 -15.32 17.52 15.26
C ALA A 239 -15.85 17.39 13.82
N THR A 240 -15.23 16.54 12.99
CA THR A 240 -15.68 16.27 11.62
C THR A 240 -17.09 15.70 11.58
N VAL A 241 -17.40 14.74 12.47
CA VAL A 241 -18.74 14.15 12.58
C VAL A 241 -19.78 15.21 12.93
N LYS A 242 -19.50 16.03 13.96
CA LYS A 242 -20.40 17.11 14.39
C LYS A 242 -20.59 18.18 13.30
N PHE A 243 -19.50 18.59 12.67
CA PHE A 243 -19.54 19.52 11.55
C PHE A 243 -20.41 18.98 10.41
N ALA A 244 -20.20 17.73 9.99
CA ALA A 244 -20.98 17.12 8.92
C ALA A 244 -22.48 17.05 9.25
N ASP A 245 -22.83 16.71 10.50
CA ASP A 245 -24.23 16.65 10.95
C ASP A 245 -24.92 18.02 10.91
N VAL A 246 -24.24 19.07 11.37
CA VAL A 246 -24.77 20.44 11.37
C VAL A 246 -24.86 20.95 9.93
N TYR A 247 -23.76 20.88 9.19
CA TYR A 247 -23.66 21.47 7.86
C TYR A 247 -24.59 20.82 6.84
N ALA A 248 -24.81 19.50 6.93
CA ALA A 248 -25.76 18.80 6.06
C ALA A 248 -27.20 19.29 6.25
N ARG A 249 -27.57 19.75 7.46
CA ARG A 249 -28.93 20.22 7.79
C ARG A 249 -29.11 21.71 7.55
N THR A 250 -28.13 22.52 7.93
CA THR A 250 -28.29 23.98 7.99
C THR A 250 -27.56 24.73 6.88
N ARG A 251 -26.55 24.10 6.27
CA ARG A 251 -25.60 24.77 5.36
C ARG A 251 -24.97 26.03 5.98
N ASP A 252 -24.76 26.01 7.29
CA ASP A 252 -24.27 27.16 8.05
C ASP A 252 -22.84 27.55 7.65
N PRO A 253 -22.62 28.78 7.11
CA PRO A 253 -21.29 29.24 6.72
C PRO A 253 -20.35 29.45 7.92
N GLN A 254 -20.87 29.73 9.11
CA GLN A 254 -20.05 29.90 10.31
C GLN A 254 -19.45 28.57 10.74
N ALA A 255 -20.26 27.50 10.77
CA ALA A 255 -19.79 26.15 11.06
C ALA A 255 -18.70 25.67 10.08
N LEU A 256 -18.81 26.07 8.81
CA LEU A 256 -17.79 25.82 7.79
C LEU A 256 -16.48 26.57 8.08
N ALA A 257 -16.57 27.87 8.40
CA ALA A 257 -15.41 28.68 8.73
C ALA A 257 -14.67 28.17 9.98
N ASP A 258 -15.41 27.87 11.05
CA ASP A 258 -14.83 27.38 12.30
C ASP A 258 -14.17 26.01 12.12
N TYR A 259 -14.80 25.10 11.36
CA TYR A 259 -14.24 23.78 11.08
C TYR A 259 -12.99 23.84 10.18
N THR A 260 -13.00 24.69 9.15
CA THR A 260 -11.81 24.87 8.29
C THR A 260 -10.65 25.51 9.05
N SER A 261 -10.91 26.48 9.94
CA SER A 261 -9.93 27.04 10.86
C SER A 261 -9.31 25.98 11.78
N LEU A 262 -10.13 25.07 12.33
CA LEU A 262 -9.64 23.95 13.13
C LEU A 262 -8.70 23.02 12.32
N LEU A 263 -9.04 22.74 11.05
CA LEU A 263 -8.17 21.93 10.18
C LEU A 263 -6.84 22.64 9.87
N ASP A 264 -6.86 23.95 9.69
CA ASP A 264 -5.65 24.76 9.49
C ASP A 264 -4.73 24.69 10.72
N ASP A 265 -5.29 24.86 11.92
CA ASP A 265 -4.54 24.76 13.17
C ASP A 265 -3.95 23.36 13.36
N LEU A 266 -4.74 22.31 13.11
CA LEU A 266 -4.27 20.93 13.21
C LEU A 266 -3.16 20.65 12.20
N GLU A 267 -3.31 21.07 10.94
CA GLU A 267 -2.29 20.89 9.91
C GLU A 267 -0.96 21.54 10.31
N GLN A 268 -1.01 22.79 10.76
CA GLN A 268 0.18 23.51 11.22
C GLN A 268 0.86 22.80 12.39
N ASN A 269 0.08 22.33 13.37
CA ASN A 269 0.59 21.64 14.55
C ASN A 269 1.23 20.28 14.18
N PHE A 270 0.62 19.50 13.29
CA PHE A 270 1.16 18.23 12.82
C PHE A 270 2.42 18.41 11.97
N ALA A 271 2.43 19.40 11.07
CA ALA A 271 3.60 19.75 10.27
C ALA A 271 4.75 20.27 11.13
N ALA A 272 4.48 21.07 12.16
CA ALA A 272 5.48 21.52 13.12
C ALA A 272 6.07 20.36 13.93
N ARG A 273 5.23 19.43 14.40
CA ARG A 273 5.68 18.24 15.13
C ARG A 273 6.59 17.36 14.27
N THR A 274 6.19 17.12 13.02
CA THR A 274 6.97 16.34 12.05
C THR A 274 8.33 16.97 11.80
N ARG A 275 8.38 18.28 11.54
CA ARG A 275 9.65 19.01 11.35
C ARG A 275 10.55 18.94 12.57
N LYS A 276 9.99 19.03 13.79
CA LYS A 276 10.78 18.95 15.02
C LYS A 276 11.47 17.59 15.15
N MET A 277 10.77 16.49 14.92
CA MET A 277 11.35 15.14 14.96
C MET A 277 12.51 15.00 13.97
N LEU A 278 12.33 15.43 12.73
CA LEU A 278 13.38 15.41 11.71
C LEU A 278 14.62 16.28 12.04
N LEU A 279 14.45 17.31 12.86
CA LEU A 279 15.57 18.15 13.33
C LEU A 279 16.32 17.53 14.49
N ASP A 280 15.59 16.89 15.41
CA ASP A 280 16.17 16.16 16.54
C ASP A 280 17.06 15.01 16.00
N ASP A 281 16.58 14.25 14.99
CA ASP A 281 17.36 13.19 14.32
C ASP A 281 18.68 13.67 13.71
N ARG A 282 18.67 14.84 13.06
CA ARG A 282 19.87 15.43 12.45
C ARG A 282 20.88 15.87 13.51
N SER A 283 20.38 16.35 14.64
CA SER A 283 21.20 16.78 15.77
C SER A 283 21.91 15.58 16.39
N ASP A 284 21.19 14.49 16.61
CA ASP A 284 21.73 13.23 17.12
C ASP A 284 22.83 12.68 16.21
N LEU A 285 22.62 12.64 14.89
CA LEU A 285 23.63 12.22 13.92
C LEU A 285 24.89 13.10 13.97
N THR A 286 24.73 14.41 14.10
CA THR A 286 25.86 15.34 14.17
C THR A 286 26.71 15.07 15.41
N VAL A 287 26.05 14.86 16.55
CA VAL A 287 26.73 14.51 17.81
C VAL A 287 27.45 13.16 17.68
N GLU A 288 26.82 12.14 17.09
CA GLU A 288 27.47 10.85 16.87
C GLU A 288 28.70 10.94 15.96
N ILE A 289 28.64 11.73 14.89
CA ILE A 289 29.78 11.99 14.00
C ILE A 289 30.91 12.67 14.77
N ASP A 290 30.60 13.68 15.59
CA ASP A 290 31.60 14.41 16.37
C ASP A 290 32.27 13.49 17.42
N VAL A 291 31.49 12.65 18.10
CA VAL A 291 32.02 11.65 19.04
C VAL A 291 32.89 10.62 18.33
N LEU A 292 32.49 10.14 17.14
CA LEU A 292 33.31 9.22 16.34
C LEU A 292 34.62 9.88 15.89
N ARG A 293 34.59 11.14 15.46
CA ARG A 293 35.80 11.91 15.13
C ARG A 293 36.73 12.03 16.32
N GLU A 294 36.19 12.34 17.50
CA GLU A 294 36.98 12.45 18.73
C GLU A 294 37.61 11.10 19.12
N ARG A 295 36.87 9.98 18.98
CA ARG A 295 37.40 8.63 19.21
C ARG A 295 38.50 8.28 18.21
N LEU A 296 38.28 8.51 16.92
CA LEU A 296 39.28 8.26 15.86
C LEU A 296 40.56 9.09 16.06
N GLN A 297 40.43 10.34 16.51
CA GLN A 297 41.56 11.20 16.86
C GLN A 297 42.33 10.66 18.07
N ARG A 298 41.64 10.15 19.09
CA ARG A 298 42.26 9.53 20.28
C ARG A 298 42.93 8.18 19.95
N GLU A 299 42.40 7.43 19.00
CA GLU A 299 42.94 6.15 18.54
C GLU A 299 44.02 6.29 17.45
N GLY A 300 44.35 7.52 17.03
CA GLY A 300 45.47 7.81 16.14
C GLY A 300 45.26 7.43 14.67
N VAL A 301 44.03 7.09 14.27
CA VAL A 301 43.68 6.74 12.90
C VAL A 301 43.54 8.01 12.08
N ARG A 302 44.59 8.37 11.32
CA ARG A 302 44.48 9.40 10.27
C ARG A 302 43.86 8.76 9.04
N LEU A 303 42.71 9.31 8.63
CA LEU A 303 42.12 9.03 7.32
C LEU A 303 42.99 9.76 6.29
N ASP A 304 43.85 9.02 5.58
CA ASP A 304 44.52 9.50 4.37
C ASP A 304 43.51 9.66 3.21
#